data_AF-A0A8A3PNX6-F1
#
_entry.id   AF-A0A8A3PNX6-F1
#
_cell.length_a   1.000
_cell.length_b   1.000
_cell.length_c   1.000
_cell.angle_alpha   90.00
_cell.angle_beta   90.00
_cell.angle_gamma   90.00
#
_symmetry.space_group_name_H-M   'P 1'
#
loop_
_entity.id
_entity.type
_entity.pdbx_description
1 polymer ?
#
loop_
_entity_poly.entity_id
_entity_poly.type
_entity_poly.pdbx_seq_one_letter_code
_entity_poly.pdbx_strand_id
1 'polypeptide(L)'
;MNLREEFEFQRYIFVLDKLRSSAAGEFELRGPFPSATYGRIVESTTKMLDAFHAMNVVIQNNAEPSEGEALLLKFTEDERAQLCAGISHLFQGVMASSMRLEYPLIMDGLPSMAHSRDRLLAKIFQYRKSMSISNRSSNEGGSPTKLFDDNDDVLPELGGLGLQETGIPRRTSQGITVKDEDYEILYAFILVTGQLAEEIGTVQREVELLFGVLDEGDLALR
;
A
#
# COMPACT_ATOMS: atom_id res chain seq x y z
N MET A 1 6.57 8.46 -11.04
CA MET A 1 7.76 8.15 -11.87
C MET A 1 7.80 9.12 -13.03
N ASN A 2 8.96 9.59 -13.50
CA ASN A 2 8.99 10.47 -14.67
C ASN A 2 8.72 9.64 -15.95
N LEU A 3 7.97 10.19 -16.92
CA LEU A 3 7.73 9.54 -18.22
C LEU A 3 9.02 9.05 -18.88
N ARG A 4 10.11 9.80 -18.75
CA ARG A 4 11.42 9.41 -19.30
C ARG A 4 11.96 8.14 -18.64
N GLU A 5 11.85 8.04 -17.32
CA GLU A 5 12.33 6.87 -16.58
C GLU A 5 11.53 5.63 -16.97
N GLU A 6 10.23 5.79 -17.19
CA GLU A 6 9.34 4.72 -17.64
C GLU A 6 9.77 4.12 -18.98
N PHE A 7 10.00 4.96 -19.99
CA PHE A 7 10.48 4.52 -21.29
C PHE A 7 11.82 3.81 -21.22
N GLU A 8 12.73 4.29 -20.35
CA GLU A 8 14.01 3.64 -20.14
C GLU A 8 13.83 2.25 -19.52
N PHE A 9 12.98 2.10 -18.50
CA PHE A 9 12.67 0.79 -17.91
C PHE A 9 12.01 -0.17 -18.89
N GLN A 10 11.05 0.28 -19.69
CA GLN A 10 10.44 -0.54 -20.74
C GLN A 10 11.49 -1.01 -21.76
N ARG A 11 12.43 -0.13 -22.13
CA ARG A 11 13.54 -0.50 -23.02
C ARG A 11 14.45 -1.55 -22.38
N TYR A 12 14.77 -1.43 -21.10
CA TYR A 12 15.57 -2.43 -20.39
C TYR A 12 14.89 -3.80 -20.35
N ILE A 13 13.59 -3.85 -20.04
CA ILE A 13 12.80 -5.09 -20.05
C ILE A 13 12.85 -5.75 -21.43
N PHE A 14 12.69 -4.97 -22.50
CA PHE A 14 12.77 -5.48 -23.87
C PHE A 14 14.16 -6.05 -24.21
N VAL A 15 15.23 -5.41 -23.74
CA VAL A 15 16.59 -5.91 -23.92
C VAL A 15 16.80 -7.21 -23.16
N LEU A 16 16.32 -7.30 -21.91
CA LEU A 16 16.40 -8.52 -21.11
C LEU A 16 15.66 -9.68 -21.76
N ASP A 17 14.49 -9.43 -22.35
CA ASP A 17 13.73 -10.46 -23.04
C ASP A 17 14.46 -10.97 -24.30
N LYS A 18 15.08 -10.08 -25.07
CA LYS A 18 15.93 -10.47 -26.20
C LYS A 18 17.11 -11.32 -25.77
N LEU A 19 17.80 -10.94 -24.69
CA LEU A 19 18.93 -11.69 -24.15
C LEU A 19 18.48 -13.08 -23.69
N ARG A 20 17.34 -13.17 -22.98
CA ARG A 20 16.73 -14.44 -22.58
C ARG A 20 16.43 -15.36 -23.77
N SER A 21 15.86 -14.82 -24.85
CA SER A 21 15.59 -15.59 -26.06
C SER A 21 16.87 -16.07 -26.75
N SER A 22 17.92 -15.25 -26.76
CA SER A 22 19.23 -15.61 -27.31
C SER A 22 19.92 -16.71 -26.48
N ALA A 23 19.89 -16.58 -25.15
CA ALA A 23 20.51 -17.52 -24.22
C ALA A 23 19.94 -18.94 -24.31
N ALA A 24 18.68 -19.09 -24.74
CA ALA A 24 18.09 -20.41 -25.00
C ALA A 24 18.78 -21.19 -26.13
N GLY A 25 19.48 -20.48 -27.04
CA GLY A 25 20.25 -21.08 -28.14
C GLY A 25 21.76 -21.13 -27.89
N GLU A 26 22.25 -20.73 -26.72
CA GLU A 26 23.69 -20.70 -26.44
C GLU A 26 24.22 -22.06 -25.97
N PHE A 27 25.26 -22.53 -26.63
CA PHE A 27 25.87 -23.84 -26.37
C PHE A 27 26.97 -23.81 -25.30
N GLU A 28 27.41 -22.62 -24.88
CA GLU A 28 28.50 -22.45 -23.90
C GLU A 28 28.01 -22.57 -22.44
N LEU A 29 26.69 -22.59 -22.22
CA LEU A 29 26.11 -22.71 -20.90
C LEU A 29 26.29 -24.12 -20.33
N ARG A 30 26.67 -24.21 -19.05
CA ARG A 30 26.75 -25.48 -18.31
C ARG A 30 25.34 -25.97 -17.94
N GLY A 31 24.63 -26.51 -18.92
CA GLY A 31 23.29 -27.09 -18.74
C GLY A 31 22.17 -26.29 -19.42
N PRO A 32 20.93 -26.82 -19.40
CA PRO A 32 19.80 -26.19 -20.05
C PRO A 32 19.46 -24.85 -19.37
N PHE A 33 19.42 -23.77 -20.15
CA PHE A 33 19.03 -22.46 -19.66
C PHE A 33 17.56 -22.44 -19.19
N PRO A 34 17.23 -22.00 -17.97
CA PRO A 34 15.86 -21.97 -17.45
C PRO A 34 15.04 -20.81 -18.02
N SER A 35 14.82 -20.83 -19.34
CA SER A 35 14.17 -19.74 -20.10
C SER A 35 12.75 -19.43 -19.64
N ALA A 36 12.00 -20.45 -19.18
CA ALA A 36 10.64 -20.29 -18.69
C ALA A 36 10.58 -19.50 -17.37
N THR A 37 11.49 -19.78 -16.44
CA THR A 37 11.57 -19.10 -15.13
C THR A 37 11.98 -17.64 -15.30
N TYR A 38 13.03 -17.36 -16.07
CA TYR A 38 13.39 -15.99 -16.42
C TYR A 38 12.27 -15.26 -17.19
N GLY A 39 11.49 -15.99 -17.99
CA GLY A 39 10.31 -15.45 -18.65
C GLY A 39 9.26 -14.93 -17.68
N ARG A 40 8.92 -15.73 -16.68
CA ARG A 40 7.95 -15.34 -15.65
C ARG A 40 8.46 -14.15 -14.83
N ILE A 41 9.76 -14.09 -14.52
CA ILE A 41 10.36 -12.93 -13.83
C ILE A 41 10.21 -11.64 -14.66
N VAL A 42 10.54 -11.69 -15.95
CA VAL A 42 10.41 -10.55 -16.86
C VAL A 42 8.94 -10.13 -17.04
N GLU A 43 8.03 -11.10 -17.14
CA GLU A 43 6.58 -10.84 -17.22
C GLU A 43 6.06 -10.15 -15.96
N SER A 44 6.38 -10.67 -14.77
CA SER A 44 5.99 -10.03 -13.51
C SER A 44 6.60 -8.64 -13.35
N THR A 45 7.87 -8.45 -13.74
CA THR A 45 8.51 -7.12 -13.73
C THR A 45 7.80 -6.13 -14.67
N THR A 46 7.28 -6.62 -15.80
CA THR A 46 6.47 -5.81 -16.73
C THR A 46 5.14 -5.41 -16.09
N LYS A 47 4.44 -6.35 -15.45
CA LYS A 47 3.19 -6.08 -14.72
C LYS A 47 3.39 -5.07 -13.58
N MET A 48 4.52 -5.13 -12.88
CA MET A 48 4.88 -4.13 -11.87
C MET A 48 5.01 -2.74 -12.50
N LEU A 49 5.67 -2.64 -13.66
CA LEU A 49 5.83 -1.38 -14.39
C LEU A 49 4.48 -0.83 -14.88
N ASP A 50 3.61 -1.69 -15.38
CA ASP A 50 2.25 -1.33 -15.80
C ASP A 50 1.42 -0.80 -14.62
N ALA A 51 1.58 -1.38 -13.43
CA ALA A 51 0.91 -0.91 -12.21
C ALA A 51 1.38 0.51 -11.81
N PHE A 52 2.69 0.78 -11.91
CA PHE A 52 3.22 2.13 -11.72
C PHE A 52 2.72 3.11 -12.77
N HIS A 53 2.62 2.68 -14.02
CA HIS A 53 2.05 3.49 -15.10
C HIS A 53 0.58 3.84 -14.80
N ALA A 54 -0.24 2.85 -14.44
CA ALA A 54 -1.64 3.06 -14.09
C ALA A 54 -1.79 4.09 -12.95
N MET A 55 -0.95 4.02 -11.91
CA MET A 55 -0.96 5.01 -10.85
C MET A 55 -0.56 6.41 -11.34
N ASN A 56 0.48 6.52 -12.17
CA ASN A 56 0.90 7.81 -12.73
C ASN A 56 -0.21 8.45 -13.58
N VAL A 57 -0.97 7.65 -14.33
CA VAL A 57 -2.11 8.14 -15.12
C VAL A 57 -3.21 8.70 -14.21
N VAL A 58 -3.56 7.99 -13.12
CA VAL A 58 -4.55 8.48 -12.14
C VAL A 58 -4.08 9.78 -11.48
N ILE A 59 -2.79 9.88 -11.13
CA ILE A 59 -2.21 11.10 -10.55
C ILE A 59 -2.24 12.25 -11.56
N GLN A 60 -1.93 12.00 -12.83
CA GLN A 60 -1.95 13.03 -13.88
C GLN A 60 -3.36 13.54 -14.16
N ASN A 61 -4.37 12.66 -14.07
CA ASN A 61 -5.77 13.05 -14.22
C ASN A 61 -6.26 13.91 -13.04
N ASN A 62 -5.64 13.79 -11.86
CA ASN A 62 -5.94 14.55 -10.64
C ASN A 62 -4.83 15.57 -10.33
N ALA A 63 -4.46 16.39 -11.32
CA ALA A 63 -3.30 17.29 -11.22
C ALA A 63 -3.42 18.40 -10.16
N GLU A 64 -4.65 18.82 -9.81
CA GLU A 64 -4.90 19.74 -8.70
C GLU A 64 -5.81 19.08 -7.66
N PRO A 65 -5.30 18.73 -6.47
CA PRO A 65 -6.09 18.04 -5.48
C PRO A 65 -7.17 18.97 -4.91
N SER A 66 -8.40 18.45 -4.87
CA SER A 66 -9.52 19.09 -4.19
C SER A 66 -9.18 19.32 -2.72
N GLU A 67 -9.74 20.36 -2.09
CA GLU A 67 -9.51 20.63 -0.67
C GLU A 67 -9.95 19.43 0.22
N GLY A 68 -10.97 18.70 -0.23
CA GLY A 68 -11.43 17.45 0.40
C GLY A 68 -10.44 16.30 0.24
N GLU A 69 -9.87 16.14 -0.96
CA GLU A 69 -8.82 15.16 -1.26
C GLU A 69 -7.55 15.44 -0.44
N ALA A 70 -7.09 16.69 -0.37
CA ALA A 70 -5.91 17.06 0.40
C ALA A 70 -6.06 16.72 1.90
N LEU A 71 -7.25 16.94 2.47
CA LEU A 71 -7.55 16.54 3.84
C LEU A 71 -7.53 15.02 4.03
N LEU A 72 -8.06 14.28 3.07
CA LEU A 72 -8.10 12.82 3.10
C LEU A 72 -6.70 12.19 2.93
N LEU A 73 -5.88 12.75 2.03
CA LEU A 73 -4.49 12.34 1.82
C LEU A 73 -3.63 12.59 3.07
N LYS A 74 -3.87 13.70 3.78
CA LYS A 74 -3.22 14.01 5.06
C LYS A 74 -3.69 13.07 6.17
N PHE A 75 -4.98 12.74 6.22
CA PHE A 75 -5.52 11.82 7.22
C PHE A 75 -4.99 10.39 7.08
N THR A 76 -4.62 9.98 5.86
CA THR A 76 -4.14 8.62 5.53
C THR A 76 -2.62 8.54 5.34
N GLU A 77 -1.88 9.61 5.63
CA GLU A 77 -0.44 9.72 5.37
C GLU A 77 0.37 8.59 6.04
N ASP A 78 0.13 8.34 7.33
CA ASP A 78 0.88 7.34 8.10
C ASP A 78 0.71 5.94 7.55
N GLU A 79 -0.52 5.52 7.24
CA GLU A 79 -0.82 4.20 6.70
C GLU A 79 -0.24 4.03 5.30
N ARG A 80 -0.31 5.06 4.46
CA ARG A 80 0.33 5.05 3.14
C ARG A 80 1.84 4.94 3.24
N ALA A 81 2.47 5.68 4.16
CA ALA A 81 3.91 5.62 4.40
C ALA A 81 4.34 4.22 4.86
N GLN A 82 3.60 3.62 5.79
CA GLN A 82 3.86 2.24 6.24
C GLN A 82 3.72 1.22 5.11
N LEU A 83 2.73 1.41 4.23
CA LEU A 83 2.52 0.53 3.08
C LEU A 83 3.68 0.64 2.08
N CYS A 84 4.09 1.86 1.74
CA CYS A 84 5.26 2.11 0.89
C CYS A 84 6.56 1.56 1.50
N ALA A 85 6.76 1.72 2.81
CA ALA A 85 7.92 1.18 3.52
C ALA A 85 7.94 -0.36 3.45
N GLY A 86 6.79 -1.01 3.63
CA GLY A 86 6.67 -2.46 3.50
C GLY A 86 7.02 -2.96 2.10
N ILE A 87 6.51 -2.32 1.05
CA ILE A 87 6.86 -2.66 -0.34
C ILE A 87 8.35 -2.48 -0.60
N SER A 88 8.92 -1.37 -0.11
CA SER A 88 10.36 -1.10 -0.26
C SER A 88 11.20 -2.17 0.44
N HIS A 89 10.75 -2.64 1.61
CA HIS A 89 11.41 -3.72 2.34
C HIS A 89 11.37 -5.05 1.57
N LEU A 90 10.21 -5.41 0.99
CA LEU A 90 10.09 -6.60 0.13
C LEU A 90 11.03 -6.51 -1.08
N PHE A 91 11.14 -5.34 -1.71
CA PHE A 91 12.00 -5.19 -2.88
C PHE A 91 13.51 -5.19 -2.52
N GLN A 92 13.90 -4.42 -1.50
CA GLN A 92 15.32 -4.20 -1.15
C GLN A 92 15.89 -5.27 -0.21
N GLY A 93 15.19 -5.55 0.89
CA GLY A 93 15.67 -6.46 1.93
C GLY A 93 15.60 -7.92 1.50
N VAL A 94 14.63 -8.27 0.66
CA VAL A 94 14.32 -9.66 0.32
C VAL A 94 14.85 -9.97 -1.07
N MET A 95 14.34 -9.32 -2.12
CA MET A 95 14.74 -9.64 -3.50
C MET A 95 16.15 -9.16 -3.86
N ALA A 96 16.45 -7.87 -3.69
CA ALA A 96 17.75 -7.35 -4.11
C ALA A 96 18.92 -7.98 -3.32
N SER A 97 18.70 -8.27 -2.04
CA SER A 97 19.72 -8.87 -1.17
C SER A 97 19.93 -10.36 -1.47
N SER A 98 18.88 -11.14 -1.71
CA SER A 98 19.01 -12.56 -2.11
C SER A 98 19.70 -12.72 -3.46
N MET A 99 19.33 -11.91 -4.45
CA MET A 99 19.97 -11.93 -5.77
C MET A 99 21.44 -11.51 -5.69
N ARG A 100 21.81 -10.59 -4.80
CA ARG A 100 23.20 -10.13 -4.64
C ARG A 100 24.06 -11.13 -3.87
N LEU A 101 23.49 -11.84 -2.90
CA LEU A 101 24.21 -12.77 -2.03
C LEU A 101 24.18 -14.21 -2.56
N GLU A 102 23.45 -14.48 -3.66
CA GLU A 102 23.18 -15.83 -4.19
C GLU A 102 22.68 -16.78 -3.08
N TYR A 103 22.00 -16.21 -2.07
CA TYR A 103 21.60 -16.90 -0.87
C TYR A 103 20.09 -17.15 -0.91
N PRO A 104 19.61 -18.33 -0.49
CA PRO A 104 18.20 -18.61 -0.52
C PRO A 104 17.42 -17.76 0.47
N LEU A 105 16.17 -17.51 0.11
CA LEU A 105 15.27 -16.63 0.83
C LEU A 105 14.65 -17.35 2.03
N ILE A 106 14.67 -16.69 3.19
CA ILE A 106 13.90 -17.13 4.36
C ILE A 106 12.45 -16.73 4.13
N MET A 107 11.63 -17.70 3.73
CA MET A 107 10.23 -17.51 3.33
C MET A 107 9.31 -17.08 4.50
N ASP A 108 9.63 -17.48 5.73
CA ASP A 108 8.69 -17.41 6.87
C ASP A 108 8.61 -16.07 7.61
N GLY A 109 9.35 -15.06 7.17
CA GLY A 109 9.45 -13.76 7.86
C GLY A 109 8.78 -12.58 7.17
N LEU A 110 8.18 -12.76 6.00
CA LEU A 110 7.75 -11.63 5.19
C LEU A 110 6.52 -10.95 5.80
N PRO A 111 6.60 -9.66 6.16
CA PRO A 111 5.46 -8.95 6.68
C PRO A 111 4.37 -8.92 5.60
N SER A 112 3.27 -9.65 5.84
CA SER A 112 2.14 -9.66 4.91
C SER A 112 1.59 -8.24 4.76
N MET A 113 1.64 -7.72 3.54
CA MET A 113 1.14 -6.39 3.20
C MET A 113 -0.39 -6.32 3.30
N ALA A 114 -1.08 -7.45 3.41
CA ALA A 114 -2.54 -7.52 3.58
C ALA A 114 -3.00 -6.73 4.81
N HIS A 115 -2.33 -6.88 5.96
CA HIS A 115 -2.72 -6.18 7.18
C HIS A 115 -2.55 -4.67 7.10
N SER A 116 -1.50 -4.19 6.42
CA SER A 116 -1.28 -2.75 6.22
C SER A 116 -2.30 -2.16 5.25
N ARG A 117 -2.65 -2.89 4.19
CA ARG A 117 -3.71 -2.51 3.24
C ARG A 117 -5.09 -2.46 3.91
N ASP A 118 -5.42 -3.48 4.70
CA ASP A 118 -6.72 -3.58 5.37
C ASP A 118 -6.86 -2.48 6.44
N ARG A 119 -5.76 -2.11 7.12
CA ARG A 119 -5.72 -0.96 8.03
C ARG A 119 -5.99 0.37 7.31
N LEU A 120 -5.42 0.57 6.11
CA LEU A 120 -5.69 1.75 5.29
C LEU A 120 -7.16 1.81 4.85
N LEU A 121 -7.74 0.71 4.39
CA LEU A 121 -9.16 0.61 4.04
C LEU A 121 -10.07 0.91 5.24
N ALA A 122 -9.75 0.36 6.41
CA ALA A 122 -10.49 0.61 7.64
C ALA A 122 -10.47 2.09 8.01
N LYS A 123 -9.32 2.77 7.86
CA LYS A 123 -9.19 4.20 8.15
C LYS A 123 -9.97 5.07 7.18
N ILE A 124 -9.97 4.73 5.88
CA ILE A 124 -10.82 5.38 4.88
C ILE A 124 -12.31 5.22 5.25
N PHE A 125 -12.72 4.02 5.67
CA PHE A 125 -14.10 3.78 6.08
C PHE A 125 -14.48 4.56 7.36
N GLN A 126 -13.59 4.63 8.34
CA GLN A 126 -13.78 5.44 9.55
C GLN A 126 -13.94 6.93 9.21
N TYR A 127 -13.14 7.44 8.28
CA TYR A 127 -13.25 8.82 7.80
C TYR A 127 -14.62 9.09 7.18
N ARG A 128 -15.08 8.21 6.28
CA ARG A 128 -16.44 8.28 5.68
C ARG A 128 -17.54 8.29 6.74
N LYS A 129 -17.45 7.41 7.74
CA LYS A 129 -18.41 7.34 8.84
C LYS A 129 -18.41 8.61 9.68
N SER A 130 -17.24 9.16 10.02
CA SER A 130 -17.13 10.40 10.81
C SER A 130 -17.78 11.60 10.12
N MET A 131 -17.63 11.71 8.79
CA MET A 131 -18.26 12.76 7.98
C MET A 131 -19.79 12.62 7.95
N SER A 132 -20.30 11.38 7.82
CA SER A 132 -21.74 11.12 7.84
C SER A 132 -22.40 11.49 9.17
N ILE A 133 -21.72 11.27 10.30
CA ILE A 133 -22.19 11.62 11.64
C ILE A 133 -22.13 13.13 11.86
N SER A 134 -21.04 13.78 11.44
CA SER A 134 -20.89 15.24 11.53
C SER A 134 -21.99 15.97 10.75
N ASN A 135 -22.31 15.52 9.52
CA ASN A 135 -23.35 16.13 8.69
C ASN A 135 -24.76 15.98 9.31
N ARG A 136 -25.01 14.87 10.02
CA ARG A 136 -26.29 14.65 10.73
C ARG A 136 -26.46 15.59 11.93
N SER A 137 -25.38 15.90 12.65
CA SER A 137 -25.39 16.82 13.79
C SER A 137 -25.56 18.30 13.40
N SER A 138 -25.20 18.68 12.17
CA SER A 138 -25.38 20.06 11.68
C SER A 138 -26.83 20.38 11.26
N ASN A 139 -27.70 19.37 11.16
CA ASN A 139 -29.08 19.54 10.68
C ASN A 139 -30.15 19.53 11.80
N GLU A 140 -29.77 19.38 13.08
CA GLU A 140 -30.66 19.47 14.24
C GLU A 140 -30.52 20.82 14.97
N GLY A 141 -30.61 21.92 14.22
CA GLY A 141 -30.52 23.30 14.73
C GLY A 141 -31.84 24.06 14.79
N GLY A 142 -33.00 23.37 14.87
CA GLY A 142 -34.32 24.00 14.90
C GLY A 142 -35.25 23.45 15.99
N SER A 143 -35.18 24.00 17.20
CA SER A 143 -36.19 23.87 18.27
C SER A 143 -37.44 24.73 17.94
N PRO A 144 -38.66 24.53 18.52
CA PRO A 144 -38.95 24.01 19.87
C PRO A 144 -40.07 22.92 19.92
N THR A 145 -40.24 22.14 21.00
CA THR A 145 -41.19 22.43 22.10
C THR A 145 -41.06 21.37 23.21
N LYS A 146 -41.14 21.82 24.47
CA LYS A 146 -41.21 21.01 25.69
C LYS A 146 -42.42 20.06 25.68
N LEU A 147 -42.21 18.80 26.04
CA LEU A 147 -43.17 18.05 26.83
C LEU A 147 -42.42 17.27 27.91
N PHE A 148 -42.90 17.49 29.13
CA PHE A 148 -42.54 16.81 30.36
C PHE A 148 -42.78 15.31 30.23
N ASP A 149 -41.90 14.47 30.79
CA ASP A 149 -42.34 13.44 31.71
C ASP A 149 -41.22 13.11 32.70
N ASP A 150 -41.62 13.04 33.97
CA ASP A 150 -40.82 12.67 35.12
C ASP A 150 -40.43 11.19 35.04
N ASN A 151 -39.28 10.82 35.62
CA ASN A 151 -39.14 9.74 36.60
C ASN A 151 -37.64 9.52 36.86
N ASP A 152 -37.22 10.02 38.02
CA ASP A 152 -36.30 9.42 39.00
C ASP A 152 -35.36 8.30 38.52
N ASP A 153 -34.05 8.58 38.58
CA ASP A 153 -33.17 7.79 39.44
C ASP A 153 -31.88 8.54 39.79
N VAL A 154 -31.59 8.57 41.08
CA VAL A 154 -30.61 9.41 41.78
C VAL A 154 -29.33 8.61 42.08
N LEU A 155 -28.20 9.06 41.50
CA LEU A 155 -26.80 9.13 42.00
C LEU A 155 -26.04 7.84 42.47
N PRO A 156 -24.68 7.87 42.65
CA PRO A 156 -23.80 9.05 42.71
C PRO A 156 -22.50 9.04 41.89
N GLU A 157 -22.00 10.28 41.76
CA GLU A 157 -20.64 10.71 41.50
C GLU A 157 -19.54 9.80 42.09
N LEU A 158 -18.50 9.56 41.29
CA LEU A 158 -17.14 9.45 41.82
C LEU A 158 -16.28 10.53 41.14
N GLY A 159 -15.87 11.50 41.94
CA GLY A 159 -15.05 12.61 41.52
C GLY A 159 -13.58 12.23 41.29
N GLY A 160 -12.92 13.13 40.57
CA GLY A 160 -11.50 13.40 40.68
C GLY A 160 -10.60 12.54 39.80
N LEU A 161 -10.07 13.16 38.75
CA LEU A 161 -8.63 13.42 38.63
C LEU A 161 -8.42 14.39 37.46
N GLY A 162 -8.07 15.63 37.81
CA GLY A 162 -7.67 16.65 36.85
C GLY A 162 -6.33 16.29 36.23
N LEU A 163 -6.33 16.09 34.92
CA LEU A 163 -5.15 16.25 34.09
C LEU A 163 -5.48 17.29 33.03
N GLN A 164 -4.86 18.44 33.25
CA GLN A 164 -4.86 19.58 32.36
C GLN A 164 -3.93 19.25 31.19
N GLU A 165 -4.48 18.73 30.10
CA GLU A 165 -3.77 18.66 28.83
C GLU A 165 -4.43 19.61 27.82
N THR A 166 -3.80 20.78 27.74
CA THR A 166 -3.60 21.57 26.52
C THR A 166 -4.57 21.30 25.39
N GLY A 167 -5.72 21.96 25.47
CA GLY A 167 -6.64 22.12 24.35
C GLY A 167 -5.94 22.83 23.20
N ILE A 168 -5.46 22.05 22.23
CA ILE A 168 -5.18 22.55 20.88
C ILE A 168 -6.53 22.99 20.30
N PRO A 169 -6.70 24.26 19.90
CA PRO A 169 -7.96 24.69 19.33
C PRO A 169 -8.16 24.01 17.97
N ARG A 170 -9.10 23.07 17.94
CA ARG A 170 -9.62 22.44 16.72
C ARG A 170 -10.51 23.45 15.97
N ARG A 171 -9.88 24.43 15.34
CA ARG A 171 -10.44 25.35 14.33
C ARG A 171 -9.37 25.39 13.23
N THR A 172 -9.58 24.98 11.99
CA THR A 172 -10.68 25.22 11.04
C THR A 172 -10.66 24.08 10.00
N SER A 173 -11.77 23.43 9.69
CA SER A 173 -12.43 23.70 8.41
C SER A 173 -13.94 23.48 8.51
N GLN A 174 -14.67 24.58 8.57
CA GLN A 174 -16.11 24.61 8.30
C GLN A 174 -16.33 24.26 6.82
N GLY A 175 -17.14 23.24 6.54
CA GLY A 175 -17.90 23.12 5.29
C GLY A 175 -17.29 22.33 4.12
N ILE A 176 -16.14 21.67 4.27
CA ILE A 176 -15.58 20.86 3.17
C ILE A 176 -16.19 19.46 3.24
N THR A 177 -17.09 19.18 2.30
CA THR A 177 -17.64 17.84 2.09
C THR A 177 -16.73 17.09 1.13
N VAL A 178 -16.12 16.01 1.60
CA VAL A 178 -15.33 15.12 0.75
C VAL A 178 -16.28 14.33 -0.13
N LYS A 179 -16.11 14.43 -1.45
CA LYS A 179 -16.91 13.73 -2.46
C LYS A 179 -16.39 12.31 -2.65
N ASP A 180 -17.21 11.44 -3.23
CA ASP A 180 -16.78 10.08 -3.59
C ASP A 180 -15.63 10.09 -4.62
N GLU A 181 -15.55 11.13 -5.46
CA GLU A 181 -14.46 11.39 -6.41
C GLU A 181 -13.10 11.57 -5.70
N ASP A 182 -13.08 12.20 -4.52
CA ASP A 182 -11.85 12.47 -3.77
C ASP A 182 -11.19 11.19 -3.22
N TYR A 183 -11.89 10.04 -3.25
CA TYR A 183 -11.35 8.74 -2.81
C TYR A 183 -10.69 7.95 -3.95
N GLU A 184 -10.86 8.36 -5.22
CA GLU A 184 -10.39 7.61 -6.39
C GLU A 184 -8.89 7.32 -6.32
N ILE A 185 -8.09 8.33 -6.02
CA ILE A 185 -6.62 8.20 -5.92
C ILE A 185 -6.19 7.21 -4.83
N LEU A 186 -6.93 7.14 -3.71
CA LEU A 186 -6.64 6.22 -2.63
C LEU A 186 -7.02 4.78 -2.98
N TYR A 187 -8.14 4.58 -3.67
CA TYR A 187 -8.51 3.26 -4.17
C TYR A 187 -7.54 2.77 -5.25
N ALA A 188 -7.14 3.64 -6.17
CA ALA A 188 -6.10 3.34 -7.15
C ALA A 188 -4.77 2.97 -6.46
N PHE A 189 -4.36 3.74 -5.45
CA PHE A 189 -3.17 3.44 -4.65
C PHE A 189 -3.25 2.06 -4.00
N ILE A 190 -4.38 1.71 -3.37
CA ILE A 190 -4.59 0.41 -2.73
C ILE A 190 -4.51 -0.75 -3.73
N LEU A 191 -5.11 -0.59 -4.91
CA LEU A 191 -5.09 -1.61 -5.95
C LEU A 191 -3.68 -1.81 -6.51
N VAL A 192 -3.02 -0.72 -6.90
CA VAL A 192 -1.66 -0.75 -7.48
C VAL A 192 -0.66 -1.34 -6.49
N THR A 193 -0.73 -0.92 -5.22
CA THR A 193 0.19 -1.43 -4.19
C THR A 193 -0.07 -2.89 -3.83
N GLY A 194 -1.33 -3.34 -3.92
CA GLY A 194 -1.67 -4.75 -3.80
C GLY A 194 -1.09 -5.59 -4.94
N GLN A 195 -1.28 -5.16 -6.18
CA GLN A 195 -0.72 -5.81 -7.36
C GLN A 195 0.81 -5.85 -7.30
N LEU A 196 1.45 -4.75 -6.90
CA LEU A 196 2.90 -4.68 -6.76
C LEU A 196 3.43 -5.70 -5.75
N ALA A 197 2.76 -5.86 -4.61
CA ALA A 197 3.16 -6.84 -3.60
C ALA A 197 3.01 -8.29 -4.11
N GLU A 198 1.96 -8.60 -4.87
CA GLU A 198 1.73 -9.93 -5.45
C GLU A 198 2.77 -10.29 -6.52
N GLU A 199 3.08 -9.34 -7.42
CA GLU A 199 4.09 -9.56 -8.45
C GLU A 199 5.50 -9.69 -7.86
N ILE A 200 5.83 -8.90 -6.82
CA ILE A 200 7.09 -9.07 -6.06
C ILE A 200 7.17 -10.47 -5.46
N GLY A 201 6.09 -10.96 -4.83
CA GLY A 201 6.04 -12.33 -4.30
C GLY A 201 6.13 -13.41 -5.38
N THR A 202 5.73 -13.12 -6.61
CA THR A 202 5.91 -14.02 -7.76
C THR A 202 7.36 -14.05 -8.20
N VAL A 203 7.99 -12.88 -8.41
CA VAL A 203 9.41 -12.79 -8.76
C VAL A 203 10.28 -13.49 -7.72
N GLN A 204 9.97 -13.29 -6.43
CA GLN A 204 10.66 -13.94 -5.33
C GLN A 204 10.65 -15.47 -5.47
N ARG A 205 9.48 -16.09 -5.66
CA ARG A 205 9.35 -17.55 -5.83
C ARG A 205 10.13 -18.07 -7.04
N GLU A 206 10.12 -17.33 -8.14
CA GLU A 206 10.88 -17.71 -9.33
C GLU A 206 12.40 -17.61 -9.10
N VAL A 207 12.85 -16.60 -8.33
CA VAL A 207 14.25 -16.46 -7.90
C VAL A 207 14.65 -17.62 -6.98
N GLU A 208 13.80 -18.02 -6.03
CA GLU A 208 14.02 -19.21 -5.18
C GLU A 208 14.16 -20.49 -6.01
N LEU A 209 13.36 -20.65 -7.07
CA LEU A 209 13.50 -21.81 -7.97
C LEU A 209 14.83 -21.82 -8.74
N LEU A 210 15.42 -20.65 -9.00
CA LEU A 210 16.71 -20.54 -9.71
C LEU A 210 17.91 -20.82 -8.79
N PHE A 211 17.87 -20.31 -7.55
CA PHE A 211 19.01 -20.36 -6.63
C PHE A 211 18.89 -21.45 -5.54
N GLY A 212 17.72 -22.09 -5.42
CA GLY A 212 17.41 -23.07 -4.37
C GLY A 212 16.74 -22.44 -3.14
N VAL A 213 16.27 -23.29 -2.23
CA VAL A 213 15.70 -22.92 -0.91
C VAL A 213 16.69 -23.37 0.17
N LEU A 214 16.97 -22.53 1.16
CA LEU A 214 17.78 -22.92 2.32
C LEU A 214 16.80 -23.62 3.26
N ASP A 215 16.96 -24.93 3.44
CA ASP A 215 16.28 -25.58 4.56
C ASP A 215 16.94 -25.07 5.85
N GLU A 216 16.16 -24.67 6.86
CA GLU A 216 16.71 -24.22 8.16
C GLU A 216 17.60 -25.32 8.80
N GLY A 217 17.45 -26.57 8.36
CA GLY A 217 18.33 -27.70 8.71
C GLY A 217 19.78 -27.58 8.21
N ASP A 218 20.05 -26.81 7.15
CA ASP A 218 21.41 -26.62 6.63
C ASP A 218 22.19 -25.53 7.39
N LEU A 219 21.48 -24.67 8.14
CA LEU A 219 22.09 -23.75 9.12
C LEU A 219 22.43 -24.44 10.45
N ALA A 220 21.93 -25.66 10.68
CA ALA A 220 22.19 -26.45 11.88
C ALA A 220 23.43 -27.35 11.72
N LEU A 221 24.55 -26.80 11.23
CA LEU A 221 25.83 -27.51 11.20
C LEU A 221 26.98 -26.68 11.81
N ARG A 222 27.26 -27.03 13.08
CA ARG A 222 28.43 -26.76 13.94
C ARG A 222 28.34 -25.62 14.95
#